data_AF-A0A6N8EU02-F1
#
_entry.id   AF-A0A6N8EU02-F1
#
_cell.length_a   1.000
_cell.length_b   1.000
_cell.length_c   1.000
_cell.angle_alpha   90.00
_cell.angle_beta   90.00
_cell.angle_gamma   90.00
#
_symmetry.space_group_name_H-M   'P 1'
#
loop_
_entity.id
_entity.type
_entity.pdbx_description
1 polymer ?
#
loop_
_entity_poly.entity_id
_entity_poly.type
_entity_poly.pdbx_seq_one_letter_code
_entity_poly.pdbx_strand_id
1 'polypeptide(L)'
;MKKIIFLLSAIFIISNVVWGFMYFKRIDAPSNISVQVYDLRGTGELWDITDYKIIVSPNKVLRGHGKLTYKGDPKNVEVYC
;
A
#
# COMPACT_ATOMS: atom_id res chain seq x y z
N MET A 1 41.43 -34.43 14.91
CA MET A 1 41.27 -33.13 15.61
C MET A 1 41.29 -31.95 14.63
N LYS A 2 42.41 -31.64 13.96
CA LYS A 2 42.52 -30.52 12.98
C LYS A 2 41.46 -30.53 11.87
N LYS A 3 41.14 -31.71 11.29
CA LYS A 3 40.12 -31.87 10.24
C LYS A 3 38.70 -31.50 10.72
N ILE A 4 38.36 -31.84 11.97
CA ILE A 4 37.05 -31.55 12.57
C ILE A 4 36.93 -30.05 12.87
N ILE A 5 38.01 -29.43 13.37
CA ILE A 5 38.07 -27.98 13.62
C ILE A 5 37.90 -27.20 12.31
N PHE A 6 38.57 -27.64 11.24
CA PHE A 6 38.38 -27.05 9.90
C PHE A 6 36.93 -27.17 9.42
N LEU A 7 36.32 -28.35 9.56
CA LEU A 7 34.93 -28.58 9.17
C LEU A 7 33.96 -27.65 9.92
N LEU A 8 34.12 -27.52 11.24
CA LEU A 8 33.28 -26.67 12.07
C LEU A 8 33.45 -25.18 11.73
N SER A 9 34.69 -24.74 11.51
CA SER A 9 34.95 -23.35 11.09
C SER A 9 34.32 -23.01 9.74
N ALA A 10 34.34 -23.94 8.79
CA ALA A 10 33.72 -23.75 7.48
C ALA A 10 32.19 -23.62 7.60
N ILE A 11 31.56 -24.50 8.39
CA ILE A 11 30.11 -24.45 8.64
C ILE A 11 29.72 -23.13 9.31
N PHE A 12 30.50 -22.67 10.28
CA PHE A 12 30.24 -21.39 10.96
C PHE A 12 30.30 -20.21 9.99
N ILE A 13 31.33 -20.14 9.14
CA ILE A 13 31.47 -19.07 8.13
C ILE A 13 30.30 -19.12 7.15
N ILE A 14 29.97 -20.29 6.60
CA ILE A 14 28.86 -20.45 5.65
C ILE A 14 27.53 -20.02 6.28
N SER A 15 27.28 -20.42 7.54
CA SER A 15 26.05 -20.04 8.25
C SER A 15 25.91 -18.52 8.40
N ASN A 16 26.99 -17.83 8.77
CA ASN A 16 27.00 -16.37 8.89
C ASN A 16 26.86 -15.68 7.53
N VAL A 17 27.49 -16.20 6.47
CA VAL A 17 27.35 -15.67 5.11
C VAL A 17 25.92 -15.80 4.61
N VAL A 18 25.27 -16.95 4.84
CA VAL A 18 23.86 -17.16 4.47
C VAL A 18 22.95 -16.20 5.23
N TRP A 19 23.18 -16.03 6.55
CA TRP A 19 22.42 -15.08 7.35
C TRP A 19 22.60 -13.63 6.90
N GLY A 20 23.84 -13.22 6.63
CA GLY A 20 24.16 -11.90 6.10
C GLY A 20 23.47 -11.67 4.76
N PHE A 21 23.57 -12.64 3.83
CA PHE A 21 22.91 -12.56 2.54
C PHE A 21 21.38 -12.43 2.67
N MET A 22 20.74 -13.23 3.52
CA MET A 22 19.30 -13.12 3.77
C MET A 22 18.92 -11.76 4.38
N TYR A 23 19.74 -11.21 5.27
CA TYR A 23 19.53 -9.90 5.87
C TYR A 23 19.57 -8.79 4.81
N PHE A 24 20.60 -8.77 3.96
CA PHE A 24 20.70 -7.79 2.86
C PHE A 24 19.58 -7.96 1.82
N LYS A 25 19.21 -9.20 1.47
CA LYS A 25 18.09 -9.45 0.55
C LYS A 25 16.74 -8.96 1.06
N ARG A 26 16.53 -8.86 2.37
CA ARG A 26 15.31 -8.25 2.94
C ARG A 26 15.29 -6.73 2.79
N ILE A 27 16.46 -6.09 2.81
CA ILE A 27 16.61 -4.65 2.63
C ILE A 27 16.34 -4.26 1.17
N ASP A 28 16.71 -5.14 0.24
CA ASP A 28 16.49 -4.96 -1.21
C ASP A 28 15.16 -5.51 -1.73
N ALA A 29 14.24 -5.94 -0.85
CA ALA A 29 12.88 -6.17 -1.31
C ALA A 29 12.37 -4.81 -1.82
N PRO A 30 12.12 -4.64 -3.12
CA PRO A 30 11.64 -3.37 -3.61
C PRO A 30 10.35 -3.10 -2.84
N SER A 31 10.31 -1.95 -2.17
CA SER A 31 9.06 -1.38 -1.71
C SER A 31 8.26 -0.99 -2.96
N ASN A 32 7.81 -1.97 -3.72
CA ASN A 32 6.67 -1.89 -4.63
C ASN A 32 5.40 -1.74 -3.78
N ILE A 33 5.48 -0.91 -2.75
CA ILE A 33 4.37 -0.27 -2.08
C ILE A 33 3.90 0.77 -3.11
N SER A 34 3.33 0.28 -4.21
CA SER A 34 2.75 1.12 -5.23
C SER A 34 1.54 1.77 -4.58
N VAL A 35 1.75 2.99 -4.07
CA VAL A 35 0.65 3.84 -3.63
C VAL A 35 -0.16 4.14 -4.88
N GLN A 36 -1.37 3.62 -4.94
CA GLN A 36 -2.30 3.88 -6.03
C GLN A 36 -3.24 4.99 -5.60
N VAL A 37 -3.28 6.06 -6.39
CA VAL A 37 -4.17 7.19 -6.18
C VAL A 37 -5.22 7.16 -7.26
N TYR A 38 -6.48 7.06 -6.84
CA TYR A 38 -7.63 7.14 -7.72
C TYR A 38 -8.33 8.47 -7.49
N ASP A 39 -8.46 9.25 -8.56
CA ASP A 39 -9.29 10.45 -8.58
C ASP A 39 -10.60 10.11 -9.28
N LEU A 40 -11.68 10.05 -8.50
CA LEU A 40 -13.01 9.66 -8.94
C LEU A 40 -13.84 10.92 -9.19
N ARG A 41 -14.32 11.03 -10.43
CA ARG A 41 -15.22 12.10 -10.89
C ARG A 41 -16.30 11.47 -11.74
N GLY A 42 -17.52 11.95 -11.60
CA GLY A 42 -18.66 11.42 -12.34
C GLY A 42 -19.83 12.38 -12.37
N THR A 43 -20.55 12.35 -13.48
CA THR A 43 -21.73 13.18 -13.74
C THR A 43 -22.87 12.23 -14.05
N GLY A 44 -23.86 12.16 -13.16
CA GLY A 44 -25.14 11.47 -13.39
C GLY A 44 -26.22 12.44 -13.83
N GLU A 45 -27.48 12.01 -13.95
CA GLU A 45 -28.56 12.92 -14.34
C GLU A 45 -28.85 13.99 -13.28
N LEU A 46 -28.91 13.60 -12.01
CA LEU A 46 -29.27 14.48 -10.90
C LEU A 46 -28.10 14.83 -9.97
N TRP A 47 -27.00 14.11 -10.08
CA TRP A 47 -25.89 14.19 -9.12
C TRP A 47 -24.55 14.30 -9.83
N ASP A 48 -23.70 15.19 -9.34
CA ASP A 48 -22.31 15.28 -9.73
C ASP A 48 -21.40 14.95 -8.54
N ILE A 49 -20.43 14.08 -8.76
CA ILE A 49 -19.39 13.72 -7.80
C ILE A 49 -18.08 14.32 -8.28
N THR A 50 -17.47 15.13 -7.43
CA THR A 50 -16.19 15.80 -7.70
C THR A 50 -15.22 15.59 -6.55
N ASP A 51 -13.93 15.59 -6.91
CA ASP A 51 -12.78 15.58 -6.00
C ASP A 51 -12.68 14.41 -5.02
N TYR A 52 -13.42 13.32 -5.27
CA TYR A 52 -13.35 12.13 -4.43
C TYR A 52 -12.05 11.36 -4.71
N LYS A 53 -11.16 11.29 -3.72
CA LYS A 53 -9.85 10.65 -3.84
C LYS A 53 -9.77 9.39 -2.99
N ILE A 54 -9.28 8.29 -3.57
CA ILE A 54 -8.96 7.06 -2.84
C ILE A 54 -7.46 6.82 -2.95
N ILE A 55 -6.79 6.66 -1.81
CA ILE A 55 -5.38 6.31 -1.74
C ILE A 55 -5.27 4.91 -1.18
N VAL A 56 -4.82 3.97 -2.01
CA VAL A 56 -4.59 2.58 -1.63
C VAL A 56 -3.11 2.39 -1.38
N SER A 57 -2.77 1.97 -0.17
CA SER A 57 -1.44 1.54 0.22
C SER A 57 -1.52 0.13 0.81
N PRO A 58 -0.41 -0.62 0.88
CA PRO A 58 -0.41 -2.01 1.32
C PRO A 58 -1.05 -2.26 2.70
N ASN A 59 -1.00 -1.27 3.59
CA ASN A 59 -1.43 -1.42 4.98
C ASN A 59 -2.71 -0.63 5.31
N LYS A 60 -3.20 0.21 4.40
CA LYS A 60 -4.36 1.06 4.63
C LYS A 60 -4.98 1.59 3.35
N VAL A 61 -6.29 1.77 3.39
CA VAL A 61 -7.06 2.52 2.40
C VAL A 61 -7.50 3.84 3.02
N LEU A 62 -7.10 4.95 2.41
CA LEU A 62 -7.53 6.29 2.83
C LEU A 62 -8.53 6.82 1.81
N ARG A 63 -9.58 7.47 2.31
CA ARG A 63 -10.61 8.12 1.50
C ARG A 63 -10.56 9.62 1.82
N GLY A 64 -10.28 10.42 0.79
CA GLY A 64 -10.31 11.86 0.85
C GLY A 64 -11.74 12.40 0.87
N HIS A 65 -11.87 13.71 1.03
CA HIS A 65 -13.16 14.37 0.93
C HIS A 65 -13.72 14.19 -0.49
N GLY A 66 -15.02 14.04 -0.61
CA GLY A 66 -15.72 14.04 -1.89
C GLY A 66 -16.83 15.09 -1.82
N LYS A 67 -17.04 15.81 -2.92
CA LYS A 67 -18.14 16.76 -3.04
C LYS A 67 -19.23 16.13 -3.91
N LEU A 68 -20.40 15.93 -3.31
CA LEU A 68 -21.61 15.52 -4.00
C LEU A 68 -22.50 16.76 -4.20
N THR A 69 -22.83 17.06 -5.44
CA THR A 69 -23.65 18.22 -5.82
C THR A 69 -24.94 17.74 -6.48
N TYR A 70 -26.08 18.14 -5.94
CA TYR A 70 -27.39 17.91 -6.58
C TYR A 70 -27.64 18.95 -7.66
N LYS A 71 -28.15 18.52 -8.81
CA LYS A 71 -28.46 19.37 -9.98
C LYS A 71 -29.94 19.71 -10.13
N GLY A 72 -30.82 19.02 -9.42
CA GLY A 72 -32.26 19.27 -9.46
C GLY A 72 -32.71 20.39 -8.51
N ASP A 73 -34.03 20.56 -8.37
CA ASP A 73 -34.61 21.49 -7.39
C ASP A 73 -34.27 21.03 -5.95
N PRO A 74 -33.62 21.88 -5.13
CA PRO A 74 -33.29 21.56 -3.74
C PRO A 74 -34.48 21.07 -2.89
N LYS A 75 -35.71 21.45 -3.24
CA LYS A 75 -36.94 21.00 -2.55
C LYS A 75 -37.20 19.51 -2.69
N ASN A 76 -36.60 18.86 -3.68
CA ASN A 76 -36.76 17.42 -3.94
C ASN A 76 -35.73 16.56 -3.22
N VAL A 77 -34.81 17.16 -2.45
CA VAL A 77 -33.81 16.43 -1.65
C VAL A 77 -34.29 16.35 -0.21
N GLU A 78 -34.74 15.17 0.21
CA GLU A 78 -34.98 14.88 1.62
C GLU A 78 -33.65 14.50 2.29
N VAL A 79 -33.16 15.39 3.16
CA VAL A 79 -32.01 15.10 4.02
C VAL A 79 -32.54 14.52 5.32
N TYR A 80 -32.39 13.21 5.49
CA TYR A 80 -32.63 12.56 6.79
C TYR A 80 -31.38 12.79 7.66
N CYS A 81 -31.53 13.56 8.75
CA CYS A 81 -30.50 13.79 9.75
C CYS A 81 -30.52 12.70 10.83
#